data_AF-A0A535IQ97-F1
#
_entry.id   AF-A0A535IQ97-F1
#
_cell.length_a   1.000
_cell.length_b   1.000
_cell.length_c   1.000
_cell.angle_alpha   90.00
_cell.angle_beta   90.00
_cell.angle_gamma   90.00
#
_symmetry.space_group_name_H-M   'P 1'
#
loop_
_entity.id
_entity.type
_entity.pdbx_description
1 polymer ?
#
loop_
_entity_poly.entity_id
_entity_poly.type
_entity_poly.pdbx_seq_one_letter_code
_entity_poly.pdbx_strand_id
1 'polypeptide(L)'
;MIVALTALTGGAPFGHDGYALTLFRWIPAGAFNVDAGFFVDNLTACLLIVVTTIGMLVHVYSIGYMSHDPGRWRFFAYLNLFMFS
;
A
#
# COMPACT_ATOMS: atom_id res chain seq x y z
N MET A 1 -2.73 6.50 -8.13
CA MET A 1 -2.32 7.77 -8.80
C MET A 1 -3.19 8.96 -8.36
N ILE A 2 -4.53 8.83 -8.27
CA ILE A 2 -5.42 9.91 -7.79
C ILE A 2 -5.11 10.34 -6.34
N VAL A 3 -4.88 9.41 -5.42
CA VAL A 3 -4.52 9.69 -4.01
C VAL A 3 -3.18 10.45 -3.87
N ALA A 4 -2.23 10.16 -4.76
CA ALA A 4 -0.91 10.80 -4.75
C ALA A 4 -0.96 12.26 -5.21
N LEU A 5 -1.74 12.51 -6.27
CA LEU A 5 -1.93 13.86 -6.82
C LEU A 5 -2.66 14.76 -5.82
N THR A 6 -3.71 14.26 -5.17
CA THR A 6 -4.48 15.04 -4.20
C THR A 6 -3.68 15.36 -2.95
N ALA A 7 -2.90 14.41 -2.42
CA ALA A 7 -2.06 14.63 -1.24
C ALA A 7 -0.92 15.65 -1.49
N LEU A 8 -0.32 15.66 -2.69
CA LEU A 8 0.74 16.61 -3.05
C LEU A 8 0.23 18.04 -3.26
N THR A 9 -1.03 18.21 -3.69
CA THR A 9 -1.62 19.52 -4.01
C THR A 9 -2.12 20.32 -2.80
N GLY A 10 -2.00 19.80 -1.57
CA GLY A 10 -2.37 20.50 -0.34
C GLY A 10 -3.88 20.70 -0.11
N GLY A 11 -4.73 20.24 -1.05
CA GLY A 11 -6.15 20.11 -0.77
C GLY A 11 -6.34 18.91 0.15
N ALA A 12 -6.72 19.12 1.41
CA ALA A 12 -7.00 18.07 2.39
C ALA A 12 -7.88 16.98 1.75
N PRO A 13 -7.29 15.87 1.24
CA PRO A 13 -7.99 14.94 0.36
C PRO A 13 -9.07 14.17 1.13
N PHE A 14 -8.85 14.05 2.43
CA PHE A 14 -9.69 13.40 3.40
C PHE A 14 -9.85 14.45 4.50
N GLY A 15 -11.08 14.74 4.93
CA GLY A 15 -11.31 15.61 6.08
C GLY A 15 -10.55 15.12 7.31
N HIS A 16 -10.69 15.80 8.45
CA HIS A 16 -10.01 15.43 9.69
C HIS A 16 -10.20 13.94 10.09
N ASP A 17 -11.24 13.28 9.55
CA ASP A 17 -11.69 11.94 9.89
C ASP A 17 -11.19 10.82 8.95
N GLY A 18 -10.43 11.12 7.90
CA GLY A 18 -9.94 10.10 6.95
C GLY A 18 -11.06 9.45 6.11
N TYR A 19 -10.71 8.50 5.25
CA TYR A 19 -11.65 7.70 4.46
C TYR A 19 -11.62 6.24 4.90
N ALA A 20 -12.73 5.74 5.41
CA ALA A 20 -12.91 4.34 5.81
C ALA A 20 -13.71 3.57 4.76
N LEU A 21 -13.19 2.43 4.31
CA LEU A 21 -13.87 1.49 3.45
C LEU A 21 -13.96 0.13 4.15
N THR A 22 -15.16 -0.22 4.61
CA THR A 22 -15.44 -1.57 5.12
C THR A 22 -15.65 -2.53 3.96
N LEU A 23 -14.88 -3.62 3.92
CA LEU A 23 -14.99 -4.63 2.86
C LEU A 23 -15.98 -5.72 3.25
N PHE A 24 -15.74 -6.37 4.40
CA PHE A 24 -16.58 -7.44 4.91
C PHE A 24 -16.37 -7.62 6.41
N ARG A 25 -17.29 -8.33 7.06
CA ARG A 25 -17.17 -8.65 8.48
C ARG A 25 -16.24 -9.83 8.66
N TRP A 26 -15.14 -9.62 9.37
CA TRP A 26 -14.14 -10.66 9.59
C TRP A 26 -14.56 -11.61 10.72
N ILE A 27 -14.99 -11.07 11.86
CA ILE A 27 -15.39 -11.86 13.02
C ILE A 27 -16.75 -11.39 13.53
N PRO A 28 -17.85 -12.11 13.22
CA PRO A 28 -19.16 -11.87 13.82
C PRO A 28 -19.32 -12.70 15.11
N ALA A 29 -19.03 -12.11 16.26
CA ALA A 29 -19.16 -12.75 17.58
C ALA A 29 -20.20 -12.03 18.46
N GLY A 30 -21.46 -11.99 17.97
CA GLY A 30 -22.59 -11.40 18.70
C GLY A 30 -22.41 -9.90 18.91
N ALA A 31 -22.16 -9.47 20.14
CA ALA A 31 -21.88 -8.07 20.47
C ALA A 31 -20.48 -7.61 20.00
N PHE A 32 -19.53 -8.53 19.83
CA PHE A 32 -18.21 -8.23 19.32
C PHE A 32 -18.19 -8.45 17.81
N ASN A 33 -18.00 -7.36 17.05
CA ASN A 33 -17.90 -7.41 15.59
C ASN A 33 -16.59 -6.76 15.17
N VAL A 34 -15.77 -7.50 14.43
CA VAL A 34 -14.56 -6.97 13.79
C VAL A 34 -14.80 -6.93 12.31
N ASP A 35 -14.77 -5.73 11.75
CA ASP A 35 -14.89 -5.51 10.32
C ASP A 35 -13.50 -5.36 9.70
N ALA A 36 -13.26 -6.05 8.59
CA ALA A 36 -12.07 -5.87 7.78
C ALA A 36 -12.32 -4.76 6.76
N GLY A 37 -11.42 -3.79 6.72
CA GLY A 37 -11.53 -2.64 5.84
C GLY A 37 -10.21 -1.90 5.69
N PHE A 38 -10.21 -0.91 4.80
CA PHE A 38 -9.10 0.02 4.63
C PHE A 38 -9.45 1.35 5.26
N PHE A 39 -8.50 1.92 5.98
CA PHE A 39 -8.60 3.28 6.48
C PHE A 39 -7.46 4.10 5.88
N VAL A 40 -7.81 5.15 5.13
CA VAL A 40 -6.85 6.01 4.44
C VAL A 40 -7.03 7.43 4.96
N ASP A 41 -6.07 7.87 5.75
CA ASP A 41 -5.94 9.26 6.20
C ASP A 41 -4.76 9.95 5.48
N ASN A 42 -4.51 11.21 5.83
CA ASN A 42 -3.43 11.99 5.22
C ASN A 42 -2.04 11.39 5.46
N LEU A 43 -1.80 10.84 6.66
CA LEU A 43 -0.53 10.20 6.98
C LEU A 43 -0.33 8.92 6.16
N THR A 44 -1.35 8.06 6.10
CA THR A 44 -1.34 6.82 5.30
C THR A 44 -1.17 7.15 3.82
N ALA A 45 -1.83 8.19 3.31
CA ALA A 45 -1.67 8.64 1.93
C ALA A 45 -0.23 9.04 1.60
N CYS A 46 0.42 9.82 2.48
CA CYS A 46 1.83 10.17 2.33
C CYS A 46 2.75 8.94 2.31
N LEU A 47 2.54 7.98 3.23
CA LEU A 47 3.30 6.74 3.27
C LEU A 47 3.11 5.90 2.01
N LEU A 48 1.87 5.79 1.51
CA LEU A 48 1.57 5.06 0.27
C LEU A 48 2.31 5.65 -0.93
N ILE A 49 2.45 6.97 -1.02
CA ILE A 49 3.24 7.62 -2.10
C ILE A 49 4.70 7.21 -2.02
N VAL A 50 5.30 7.28 -0.82
CA VAL A 50 6.70 6.93 -0.61
C VAL A 50 6.95 5.45 -0.94
N VAL A 51 6.14 4.55 -0.38
CA VAL A 51 6.28 3.09 -0.58
C VAL A 51 6.09 2.72 -2.05
N THR A 52 5.08 3.27 -2.72
CA THR A 52 4.85 2.96 -4.15
C THR A 52 5.95 3.53 -5.06
N THR A 53 6.46 4.73 -4.77
CA THR A 53 7.52 5.35 -5.58
C THR A 53 8.85 4.63 -5.41
N ILE A 54 9.28 4.42 -4.15
CA ILE A 54 10.53 3.71 -3.86
C ILE A 54 10.41 2.24 -4.29
N GLY A 55 9.26 1.60 -4.04
CA GLY A 55 8.98 0.24 -4.47
C GLY A 55 9.11 0.06 -5.98
N MET A 56 8.56 0.98 -6.78
CA MET A 56 8.71 0.97 -8.24
C MET A 56 10.18 1.11 -8.67
N LEU A 57 10.92 2.05 -8.07
CA LEU A 57 12.35 2.24 -8.37
C LEU A 57 13.17 0.99 -8.05
N VAL A 58 12.91 0.36 -6.90
CA VAL A 58 13.58 -0.88 -6.50
C VAL A 58 13.25 -2.00 -7.48
N HIS A 59 11.99 -2.15 -7.90
CA HIS A 59 11.61 -3.15 -8.91
C HIS A 59 12.40 -2.99 -10.21
N VAL A 60 12.47 -1.77 -10.75
CA VAL A 60 13.20 -1.49 -12.00
C VAL A 60 14.70 -1.76 -11.82
N TYR A 61 15.28 -1.32 -10.70
CA TYR A 61 16.68 -1.58 -10.38
C TYR A 61 16.98 -3.09 -10.28
N SER A 62 16.10 -3.85 -9.61
CA SER A 62 16.27 -5.28 -9.38
C SER A 62 16.21 -6.11 -10.66
N ILE A 63 15.55 -5.66 -11.73
CA ILE A 63 15.55 -6.34 -13.04
C ILE A 63 16.97 -6.43 -13.60
N GLY A 64 17.72 -5.33 -13.56
CA GLY A 64 19.10 -5.27 -14.03
C GLY A 64 20.07 -5.93 -13.04
N TYR A 65 19.89 -5.69 -11.74
CA TYR A 65 20.79 -6.21 -10.71
C TYR A 65 20.78 -7.74 -10.61
N MET A 66 19.60 -8.37 -10.70
CA MET A 66 19.45 -9.84 -10.67
C MET A 66 19.48 -10.48 -12.07
N SER A 67 19.98 -9.77 -13.08
CA SER A 67 20.01 -10.23 -14.48
C SER A 67 20.81 -11.53 -14.67
N HIS A 68 21.79 -11.81 -13.81
CA HIS A 68 22.68 -12.97 -13.90
C HIS A 68 22.45 -14.00 -12.78
N ASP A 69 21.46 -13.80 -11.91
CA ASP A 69 21.19 -14.68 -10.77
C ASP A 69 20.08 -15.70 -11.10
N PRO A 70 20.30 -17.02 -10.94
CA PRO A 70 19.27 -18.04 -11.13
C PRO A 70 18.10 -17.93 -10.13
N GLY A 71 18.29 -17.28 -8.99
CA GLY A 71 17.30 -17.08 -7.93
C GLY A 71 16.32 -15.92 -8.13
N ARG A 72 16.36 -15.22 -9.28
CA ARG A 72 15.55 -14.01 -9.56
C ARG A 72 14.07 -14.17 -9.18
N TRP A 73 13.44 -15.27 -9.54
CA TRP A 73 12.01 -15.48 -9.31
C TRP A 73 11.62 -15.48 -7.83
N ARG A 74 12.47 -16.04 -6.96
CA ARG A 74 12.25 -16.05 -5.51
C ARG A 74 12.39 -14.65 -4.94
N PHE A 75 13.41 -13.91 -5.39
CA PHE A 75 13.60 -12.53 -4.98
C PHE A 75 12.38 -11.66 -5.34
N PHE A 76 11.90 -11.74 -6.58
CA PHE A 76 10.72 -10.98 -7.01
C PHE A 76 9.44 -11.41 -6.27
N ALA A 77 9.30 -12.70 -5.90
CA ALA A 77 8.18 -13.14 -5.09
C ALA A 77 8.19 -12.49 -3.68
N TYR A 78 9.36 -12.43 -3.03
CA TYR A 78 9.50 -11.75 -1.73
C TYR A 78 9.32 -10.24 -1.85
N LEU A 79 9.83 -9.63 -2.92
CA LEU A 79 9.68 -8.20 -3.20
C LEU A 79 8.20 -7.81 -3.39
N ASN A 80 7.43 -8.61 -4.14
CA ASN A 80 6.00 -8.41 -4.34
C ASN A 80 5.22 -8.61 -3.04
N LEU A 81 5.58 -9.63 -2.24
CA LEU A 81 4.94 -9.87 -0.95
C LEU A 81 5.19 -8.71 0.02
N PHE A 82 6.41 -8.18 0.05
CA PHE A 82 6.76 -7.00 0.85
C PHE A 82 5.99 -5.74 0.42
N MET A 83 5.74 -5.55 -0.87
CA MET A 83 4.92 -4.44 -1.36
C MET A 83 3.43 -4.57 -1.02
N PHE A 84 2.95 -5.78 -0.72
CA PHE A 84 1.55 -6.03 -0.41
C PHE A 84 1.23 -5.95 1.09
N SER A 85 2.18 -6.30 1.97
CA SER A 85 2.02 -6.29 3.43
C SER A 85 1.95 -4.89 4.00
#